data_AF-A0A2R5LBW7-F1
#
_entry.id   AF-A0A2R5LBW7-F1
#
_cell.length_a   1.000
_cell.length_b   1.000
_cell.length_c   1.000
_cell.angle_alpha   90.00
_cell.angle_beta   90.00
_cell.angle_gamma   90.00
#
_symmetry.space_group_name_H-M   'P 1'
#
loop_
_entity.id
_entity.type
_entity.pdbx_description
1 polymer ?
#
loop_
_entity_poly.entity_id
_entity_poly.type
_entity_poly.pdbx_seq_one_letter_code
_entity_poly.pdbx_strand_id
1 'polypeptide(L)'
;NAYKFSECSKKGMKETLRNRTLTSFKLKENGTLNEDEEGQEICFESPYSSMESVSDKLPGDTIKEDDFCKFLMPVGYKQSVFLCGDTYKNTRWNYDECLTRCCYGGWRLHHQIPYKSLDGFSCHRSKKVCYDGTCVERGTDV
;
A
#
# COMPACT_ATOMS: atom_id res chain seq x y z
N ASN A 1 -3.85 2.36 -11.71
CA ASN A 1 -2.67 3.01 -12.34
C ASN A 1 -1.79 3.81 -11.39
N ALA A 2 -2.22 4.20 -10.18
CA ALA A 2 -1.41 5.08 -9.32
C ALA A 2 -0.15 4.43 -8.69
N TYR A 3 -0.04 3.10 -8.71
CA TYR A 3 1.08 2.37 -8.10
C TYR A 3 1.71 1.31 -9.01
N LYS A 4 1.60 1.47 -10.33
CA LYS A 4 2.33 0.63 -11.27
C LYS A 4 3.75 1.18 -11.43
N PHE A 5 4.75 0.30 -11.48
CA PHE A 5 6.11 0.72 -11.83
C PHE A 5 6.11 1.45 -13.18
N SER A 6 6.78 2.60 -13.24
CA SER A 6 7.01 3.29 -14.51
C SER A 6 7.83 2.42 -15.46
N GLU A 7 7.76 2.68 -16.77
CA GLU A 7 8.62 1.96 -17.73
C GLU A 7 10.11 2.15 -17.44
N CYS A 8 10.50 3.32 -16.93
CA CYS A 8 11.86 3.57 -16.46
C CYS A 8 12.22 2.66 -15.27
N SER A 9 11.35 2.59 -14.26
CA SER A 9 11.54 1.72 -13.09
C SER A 9 11.62 0.25 -13.49
N LYS A 10 10.76 -0.20 -14.42
CA LYS A 10 10.79 -1.57 -14.95
C LYS A 10 12.10 -1.85 -15.70
N LYS A 11 12.56 -0.92 -16.54
CA LYS A 11 13.80 -1.07 -17.30
C LYS A 11 15.01 -1.14 -16.36
N GLY A 12 15.09 -0.22 -15.40
CA GLY A 12 16.16 -0.21 -14.39
C GLY A 12 16.19 -1.51 -13.59
N MET A 13 15.03 -1.98 -13.10
CA MET A 13 14.94 -3.24 -12.37
C MET A 13 15.37 -4.44 -13.21
N LYS A 14 14.94 -4.53 -14.48
CA LYS A 14 15.37 -5.59 -15.40
C LYS A 14 16.88 -5.59 -15.60
N GLU A 15 17.48 -4.42 -15.77
CA GLU A 15 18.92 -4.27 -15.95
C GLU A 15 19.70 -4.64 -14.69
N THR A 16 19.24 -4.18 -13.51
CA THR A 16 19.83 -4.55 -12.21
C THR A 16 19.77 -6.06 -11.98
N LEU A 17 18.61 -6.68 -12.23
CA LEU A 17 18.46 -8.13 -12.09
C LEU A 17 19.35 -8.89 -13.08
N ARG A 18 19.38 -8.47 -14.35
CA ARG A 18 20.25 -9.09 -15.37
C ARG A 18 21.73 -9.00 -15.00
N ASN A 19 22.20 -7.83 -14.59
CA ASN A 19 23.60 -7.63 -14.20
C ASN A 19 23.95 -8.50 -12.98
N ARG A 20 23.05 -8.58 -12.00
CA ARG A 20 23.22 -9.47 -10.84
C ARG A 20 23.27 -10.94 -11.22
N THR A 21 22.36 -11.41 -12.06
CA THR A 21 22.36 -12.80 -12.55
C THR A 21 23.69 -13.14 -13.22
N LEU A 22 24.21 -12.23 -14.06
CA LEU A 22 25.52 -12.42 -14.70
C LEU A 22 26.68 -12.42 -13.69
N THR A 23 26.63 -11.60 -12.65
CA THR A 23 27.62 -11.63 -11.56
C THR A 23 27.56 -12.95 -10.78
N SER A 24 26.37 -13.44 -10.43
CA SER A 24 26.20 -14.74 -9.76
C SER A 24 26.72 -15.91 -10.61
N PHE A 25 26.47 -15.92 -11.93
CA PHE A 25 27.01 -16.95 -12.83
C PHE A 25 28.55 -16.90 -12.88
N LYS A 26 29.14 -15.70 -12.99
CA LYS A 26 30.60 -15.54 -12.99
C LYS A 26 31.25 -16.01 -11.68
N LEU A 27 30.62 -15.75 -10.53
CA LEU A 27 31.07 -16.25 -9.23
C LEU A 27 30.99 -17.78 -9.13
N LYS A 28 29.99 -18.41 -9.77
CA LYS A 28 29.84 -19.87 -9.81
C LYS A 28 30.82 -20.55 -10.79
N GLU A 29 31.19 -19.90 -11.88
CA GLU A 29 32.11 -20.46 -12.89
C GLU A 29 33.59 -20.27 -12.54
N ASN A 30 33.98 -19.14 -11.94
CA ASN A 30 35.40 -18.79 -11.68
C ASN A 30 35.78 -18.91 -10.19
N GLY A 31 35.49 -20.05 -9.57
CA GLY A 31 35.63 -20.29 -8.12
C GLY A 31 36.97 -19.90 -7.47
N THR A 32 37.16 -18.61 -7.21
CA THR A 32 38.06 -18.02 -6.20
C THR A 32 37.66 -16.55 -6.02
N LEU A 33 37.10 -16.24 -4.86
CA LEU A 33 36.94 -14.87 -4.39
C LEU A 33 38.33 -14.33 -4.08
N ASN A 34 38.73 -13.21 -4.69
CA ASN A 34 39.83 -12.41 -4.14
C ASN A 34 39.35 -11.87 -2.79
N GLU A 35 40.08 -12.19 -1.72
CA GLU A 35 39.73 -11.95 -0.31
C GLU A 35 39.69 -10.47 0.11
N ASP A 36 39.80 -9.53 -0.84
CA ASP A 36 39.94 -8.09 -0.57
C ASP A 36 38.67 -7.25 -0.80
N GLU A 37 37.57 -7.83 -1.30
CA GLU A 37 36.27 -7.15 -1.35
C GLU A 37 35.30 -7.87 -0.41
N GLU A 38 34.94 -7.20 0.69
CA GLU A 38 33.97 -7.62 1.70
C GLU A 38 32.85 -8.47 1.08
N GLY A 39 32.76 -9.72 1.55
CA GLY A 39 31.90 -10.75 1.01
C GLY A 39 30.52 -10.23 0.64
N GLN A 40 30.28 -10.10 -0.67
CA GLN A 40 28.96 -9.77 -1.19
C GLN A 40 28.02 -10.94 -0.86
N GLU A 41 27.29 -10.79 0.23
CA GLU A 41 26.22 -11.69 0.61
C GLU A 41 25.19 -11.73 -0.53
N ILE A 42 25.02 -12.90 -1.16
CA ILE A 42 24.07 -13.11 -2.24
C ILE A 42 22.66 -13.25 -1.62
N CYS A 43 22.04 -12.14 -1.28
CA CYS A 43 20.83 -12.08 -0.43
C CYS A 43 19.51 -12.61 -1.04
N PHE A 44 19.47 -13.16 -2.26
CA PHE A 44 18.23 -13.59 -2.93
C PHE A 44 18.19 -15.07 -3.35
N GLU A 45 19.21 -15.87 -3.02
CA GLU A 45 19.34 -17.25 -3.54
C GLU A 45 18.72 -18.35 -2.67
N SER A 46 17.76 -18.04 -1.79
CA SER A 46 16.94 -19.10 -1.18
C SER A 46 15.49 -18.67 -1.01
N PRO A 47 14.52 -19.52 -1.35
CA PRO A 47 13.20 -19.37 -0.79
C PRO A 47 13.37 -19.44 0.73
N TYR A 48 12.96 -18.38 1.43
CA TYR A 48 12.94 -18.39 2.89
C TYR A 48 12.31 -19.71 3.36
N SER A 49 13.00 -20.43 4.24
CA SER A 49 12.62 -21.78 4.70
C SER A 49 11.22 -21.80 5.35
N SER A 50 10.76 -20.64 5.81
CA SER A 50 9.37 -20.33 6.09
C SER A 50 9.12 -18.84 5.84
N MET A 51 8.13 -18.52 5.01
CA MET A 51 7.53 -17.18 4.99
C MET A 51 6.23 -17.24 5.78
N GLU A 52 6.02 -16.27 6.66
CA GLU A 52 4.68 -16.02 7.19
C GLU A 52 3.74 -15.73 6.02
N SER A 53 2.53 -16.30 6.07
CA SER A 53 1.52 -16.06 5.04
C SER A 53 1.09 -14.59 5.08
N VAL A 54 1.19 -13.90 3.96
CA VAL A 54 0.58 -12.58 3.78
C VAL A 54 -0.91 -12.78 3.48
N SER A 55 -1.76 -11.89 4.00
CA SER A 55 -3.21 -11.95 3.75
C SER A 55 -3.54 -11.65 2.28
N ASP A 56 -4.36 -12.50 1.68
CA ASP A 56 -4.91 -12.28 0.32
C ASP A 56 -6.06 -11.26 0.27
N LYS A 57 -6.56 -10.84 1.44
CA LYS A 57 -7.62 -9.83 1.54
C LYS A 57 -7.09 -8.42 1.26
N LEU A 58 -7.93 -7.58 0.66
CA LEU A 58 -7.60 -6.18 0.47
C LEU A 58 -7.42 -5.46 1.83
N PRO A 59 -6.56 -4.43 1.93
CA PRO A 59 -6.32 -3.72 3.20
C PRO A 59 -7.61 -3.16 3.82
N GLY A 60 -8.54 -2.68 2.99
CA GLY A 60 -9.83 -2.18 3.43
C GLY A 60 -10.83 -3.25 3.87
N ASP A 61 -10.60 -4.52 3.52
CA ASP A 61 -11.38 -5.66 4.05
C ASP A 61 -10.91 -6.10 5.44
N THR A 62 -9.72 -5.66 5.85
CA THR A 62 -9.05 -6.10 7.10
C THR A 62 -8.97 -4.99 8.14
N ILE A 63 -8.74 -3.76 7.71
CA ILE A 63 -8.65 -2.58 8.59
C ILE A 63 -10.04 -1.99 8.73
N LYS A 64 -10.48 -1.74 9.96
CA LYS A 64 -11.73 -0.99 10.18
C LYS A 64 -11.54 0.47 9.78
N GLU A 65 -12.57 1.07 9.19
CA GLU A 65 -12.51 2.46 8.70
C GLU A 65 -12.09 3.48 9.78
N ASP A 66 -12.57 3.31 11.01
CA ASP A 66 -12.17 4.18 12.13
C ASP A 66 -10.71 3.95 12.55
N ASP A 67 -10.22 2.71 12.46
CA ASP A 67 -8.84 2.39 12.79
C ASP A 67 -7.87 3.01 11.77
N PHE A 68 -8.26 3.06 10.49
CA PHE A 68 -7.51 3.79 9.46
C PHE A 68 -7.28 5.26 9.83
N CYS A 69 -8.31 5.96 10.33
CA CYS A 69 -8.13 7.33 10.79
C CYS A 69 -7.18 7.44 12.00
N LYS A 70 -7.16 6.46 12.91
CA LYS A 70 -6.22 6.44 14.04
C LYS A 70 -4.77 6.24 13.62
N PHE A 71 -4.52 5.56 12.50
CA PHE A 71 -3.17 5.39 11.96
C PHE A 71 -2.61 6.67 11.34
N LEU A 72 -3.47 7.50 10.74
CA LEU A 72 -3.06 8.70 10.02
C LEU A 72 -2.94 9.93 10.92
N MET A 73 -3.65 9.92 12.06
CA MET A 73 -3.70 11.04 12.98
C MET A 73 -2.57 11.00 14.02
N PRO A 74 -2.05 12.17 14.46
CA PRO A 74 -1.05 12.24 15.52
C PRO A 74 -1.52 11.59 16.82
N VAL A 75 -0.57 11.00 17.55
CA VAL A 75 -0.79 10.07 18.68
C VAL A 75 -1.74 10.60 19.77
N GLY A 76 -1.80 11.92 19.98
CA GLY A 76 -2.62 12.55 21.03
C GLY A 76 -4.14 12.48 20.84
N TYR A 77 -4.64 12.07 19.67
CA TYR A 77 -6.09 12.06 19.36
C TYR A 77 -6.67 10.67 19.08
N LYS A 78 -5.86 9.60 19.19
CA LYS A 78 -6.21 8.25 18.71
C LYS A 78 -7.50 7.65 19.32
N GLN A 79 -7.94 8.11 20.49
CA GLN A 79 -9.13 7.55 21.15
C GLN A 79 -10.45 8.22 20.73
N SER A 80 -10.41 9.42 20.13
CA SER A 80 -11.59 10.22 19.81
C SER A 80 -11.69 10.60 18.34
N VAL A 81 -10.92 9.94 17.49
CA VAL A 81 -10.91 10.14 16.04
C VAL A 81 -11.76 9.08 15.35
N PHE A 82 -12.62 9.54 14.44
CA PHE A 82 -13.53 8.72 13.65
C PHE A 82 -13.46 9.12 12.18
N LEU A 83 -13.84 8.18 11.31
CA LEU A 83 -14.08 8.51 9.91
C LEU A 83 -15.26 9.48 9.82
N CYS A 84 -15.14 10.52 8.99
CA CYS A 84 -16.28 11.39 8.66
C CYS A 84 -17.32 10.57 7.90
N GLY A 85 -18.29 10.03 8.63
CA GLY A 85 -19.46 9.36 8.06
C GLY A 85 -20.49 10.36 7.53
N ASP A 86 -21.76 10.00 7.67
CA ASP A 86 -22.91 10.83 7.23
C ASP A 86 -22.97 12.22 7.90
N THR A 87 -22.24 12.41 9.00
CA THR A 87 -22.18 13.63 9.82
C THR A 87 -21.79 14.89 9.04
N TYR A 88 -20.98 14.78 7.99
CA TYR A 88 -20.55 15.94 7.17
C TYR A 88 -21.19 15.97 5.76
N LYS A 89 -22.20 15.14 5.47
CA LYS A 89 -22.81 15.07 4.13
C LYS A 89 -23.72 16.25 3.79
N ASN A 90 -24.30 16.90 4.80
CA ASN A 90 -25.21 18.02 4.60
C ASN A 90 -24.47 19.38 4.46
N THR A 91 -23.14 19.40 4.50
CA THR A 91 -22.35 20.65 4.53
C THR A 91 -21.89 21.14 3.15
N ARG A 92 -22.56 20.75 2.04
CA ARG A 92 -22.13 21.00 0.64
C ARG A 92 -20.76 20.39 0.29
N TRP A 93 -20.38 19.33 1.02
CA TRP A 93 -19.12 18.62 0.82
C TRP A 93 -19.18 17.75 -0.44
N ASN A 94 -18.28 17.99 -1.41
CA ASN A 94 -18.16 17.17 -2.62
C ASN A 94 -17.21 15.99 -2.33
N TYR A 95 -17.76 14.90 -1.78
CA TYR A 95 -16.99 13.75 -1.30
C TYR A 95 -16.83 12.73 -2.43
N ASP A 96 -15.61 12.58 -2.95
CA ASP A 96 -15.22 11.35 -3.66
C ASP A 96 -14.65 10.39 -2.62
N GLU A 97 -15.44 9.37 -2.32
CA GLU A 97 -15.24 8.49 -1.18
C GLU A 97 -13.99 7.63 -1.29
N CYS A 98 -13.47 7.48 -2.51
CA CYS A 98 -12.31 6.67 -2.76
C CYS A 98 -11.07 7.53 -3.02
N LEU A 99 -11.19 8.78 -3.48
CA LEU A 99 -10.06 9.70 -3.65
C LEU A 99 -9.69 10.50 -2.40
N THR A 100 -10.69 10.84 -1.60
CA THR A 100 -10.49 11.70 -0.42
C THR A 100 -11.16 11.06 0.78
N ARG A 101 -10.42 10.91 1.89
CA ARG A 101 -10.98 10.49 3.17
C ARG A 101 -10.82 11.59 4.20
N CYS A 102 -11.80 11.67 5.07
CA CYS A 102 -11.92 12.68 6.08
C CYS A 102 -11.94 12.00 7.45
N CYS A 103 -11.15 12.53 8.39
CA CYS A 103 -11.12 12.08 9.77
C CYS A 103 -11.40 13.27 10.70
N TYR A 104 -12.28 13.07 11.66
CA TYR A 104 -12.67 14.10 12.64
C TYR A 104 -12.50 13.57 14.07
N GLY A 105 -12.45 14.46 15.04
CA GLY A 105 -12.42 14.08 16.46
C GLY A 105 -12.94 15.21 17.34
N GLY A 106 -13.88 14.89 18.22
CA GLY A 106 -14.74 15.90 18.85
C GLY A 106 -15.56 16.65 17.79
N TRP A 107 -15.55 18.00 17.84
CA TRP A 107 -16.23 18.88 16.86
C TRP A 107 -15.33 19.41 15.75
N ARG A 108 -14.07 18.96 15.68
CA ARG A 108 -13.07 19.48 14.74
C ARG A 108 -12.80 18.49 13.63
N LEU A 109 -12.83 19.01 12.40
CA LEU A 109 -12.24 18.35 11.24
C LEU A 109 -10.71 18.45 11.38
N HIS A 110 -10.01 17.32 11.44
CA HIS A 110 -8.57 17.35 11.62
C HIS A 110 -7.80 17.24 10.32
N HIS A 111 -8.27 16.41 9.38
CA HIS A 111 -7.53 16.23 8.14
C HIS A 111 -8.43 15.85 6.97
N GLN A 112 -8.13 16.46 5.82
CA GLN A 112 -8.49 15.95 4.51
C GLN A 112 -7.26 15.26 3.97
N ILE A 113 -7.40 13.96 3.71
CA ILE A 113 -6.28 13.13 3.27
C ILE A 113 -6.38 13.06 1.75
N PRO A 114 -5.49 13.72 0.98
CA PRO A 114 -5.48 13.66 -0.48
C PRO A 114 -4.87 12.33 -0.98
N TYR A 115 -5.06 11.24 -0.22
CA TYR A 115 -4.66 9.91 -0.61
C TYR A 115 -5.91 9.06 -0.84
N LYS A 116 -5.78 8.16 -1.81
CA LYS A 116 -6.81 7.17 -2.12
C LYS A 116 -7.12 6.37 -0.86
N SER A 117 -8.40 6.11 -0.62
CA SER A 117 -8.87 5.19 0.41
C SER A 117 -8.21 3.83 0.22
N LEU A 118 -8.08 3.08 1.31
CA LEU A 118 -7.62 1.71 1.20
C LEU A 118 -8.52 0.91 0.26
N ASP A 119 -7.89 0.19 -0.66
CA ASP A 119 -8.60 -0.75 -1.53
C ASP A 119 -9.37 -1.74 -0.65
N GLY A 120 -10.65 -1.98 -0.95
CA GLY A 120 -11.55 -2.82 -0.18
C GLY A 120 -12.50 -2.07 0.76
N PHE A 121 -12.27 -0.80 1.08
CA PHE A 121 -13.25 -0.02 1.86
C PHE A 121 -14.60 0.05 1.16
N SER A 122 -15.68 -0.09 1.91
CA SER A 122 -17.02 -0.02 1.32
C SER A 122 -17.30 1.41 0.85
N CYS A 123 -17.86 1.53 -0.34
CA CYS A 123 -18.49 2.79 -0.72
C CYS A 123 -19.80 2.92 0.04
N HIS A 124 -20.16 4.15 0.36
CA HIS A 124 -21.34 4.49 1.11
C HIS A 124 -22.62 3.96 0.48
N ARG A 125 -23.44 3.31 1.32
CA ARG A 125 -24.78 2.78 0.96
C ARG A 125 -24.77 1.95 -0.33
N SER A 126 -23.64 1.32 -0.62
CA SER A 126 -23.42 0.55 -1.82
C SER A 126 -22.80 -0.80 -1.46
N LYS A 127 -22.97 -1.78 -2.35
CA LYS A 127 -22.23 -3.04 -2.31
C LYS A 127 -20.85 -2.91 -2.96
N LYS A 128 -20.57 -1.75 -3.54
CA LYS A 128 -19.30 -1.40 -4.17
C LYS A 128 -18.21 -1.14 -3.13
N VAL A 129 -16.97 -1.30 -3.58
CA VAL A 129 -15.77 -1.05 -2.77
C VAL A 129 -14.85 -0.07 -3.48
N CYS A 130 -14.02 0.61 -2.71
CA CYS A 130 -12.93 1.42 -3.24
C CYS A 130 -11.85 0.52 -3.81
N TYR A 131 -11.39 0.85 -5.01
CA TYR A 131 -10.24 0.25 -5.64
C TYR A 131 -9.51 1.30 -6.49
N ASP A 132 -8.22 1.50 -6.25
CA ASP A 132 -7.39 2.53 -6.90
C ASP A 132 -8.08 3.90 -6.91
N GLY A 133 -8.74 4.24 -5.81
CA GLY A 133 -9.42 5.52 -5.65
C GLY A 133 -10.71 5.68 -6.44
N THR A 134 -11.29 4.59 -6.96
CA THR A 134 -12.59 4.58 -7.63
C THR A 134 -13.55 3.62 -6.94
N CYS A 135 -14.84 3.94 -6.93
CA CYS A 135 -15.87 3.05 -6.40
C CYS A 135 -16.33 2.03 -7.47
N VAL A 136 -16.00 0.76 -7.28
CA VAL A 136 -16.24 -0.33 -8.26
C VAL A 136 -17.02 -1.50 -7.65
N GLU A 137 -17.60 -2.34 -8.50
CA GLU A 137 -18.27 -3.57 -8.02
C GLU A 137 -17.26 -4.52 -7.37
N ARG A 138 -17.67 -5.22 -6.31
CA ARG A 138 -16.80 -6.17 -5.64
C ARG A 138 -16.51 -7.35 -6.56
N GLY A 139 -15.23 -7.68 -6.74
CA GLY A 139 -14.80 -8.73 -7.67
C GLY A 139 -14.66 -8.26 -9.12
N THR A 140 -14.73 -6.94 -9.38
CA THR A 140 -14.21 -6.39 -10.64
C THR A 140 -12.75 -6.84 -10.78
N ASP A 141 -12.40 -7.44 -11.92
CA ASP A 141 -11.02 -7.77 -12.25
C ASP A 141 -10.28 -6.47 -12.57
N VAL A 142 -9.23 -6.15 -11.80
CA VAL A 142 -8.54 -4.85 -11.88
C VAL A 142 -7.03 -4.99 -11.97
#